data_AF-A0A6V8K5L1-F1
#
_entry.id   AF-A0A6V8K5L1-F1
#
_cell.length_a   1.000
_cell.length_b   1.000
_cell.length_c   1.000
_cell.angle_alpha   90.00
_cell.angle_beta   90.00
_cell.angle_gamma   90.00
#
_symmetry.space_group_name_H-M   'P 1'
#
loop_
_entity.id
_entity.type
_entity.pdbx_description
1 polymer ?
#
loop_
_entity_poly.entity_id
_entity_poly.type
_entity_poly.pdbx_seq_one_letter_code
_entity_poly.pdbx_strand_id
1 'polypeptide(L)'
;MHNRTTFLVGAKYLFWVFFLAVYTPFFVAAHARYTFGVSRADAKYTRAQCETISWCGDNHDAFEVAQMTLMRAVAGEIWVSAIAVLLIDAIFLLLATRHLRGRQVTASKARSWWRVQLVIVVASLTIYLALLAIGARALHRIPENARLVPYQEAFSSPFADAAMIYYIAVFVAVNVISLVLNRALSRRLAAGNPAVPAQRSARVLVPED
;
A
#
# COMPACT_ATOMS: atom_id res chain seq x y z
N MET A 1 -28.20 -13.00 -13.60
CA MET A 1 -27.26 -12.08 -12.90
C MET A 1 -26.08 -12.79 -12.21
N HIS A 2 -26.17 -14.09 -11.92
CA HIS A 2 -25.15 -14.86 -11.20
C HIS A 2 -23.75 -14.88 -11.87
N ASN A 3 -23.68 -15.01 -13.22
CA ASN A 3 -22.39 -15.06 -13.95
C ASN A 3 -21.49 -13.84 -13.76
N ARG A 4 -22.03 -12.62 -13.63
CA ARG A 4 -21.20 -11.40 -13.53
C ARG A 4 -20.56 -11.24 -12.15
N THR A 5 -21.24 -11.61 -11.07
CA THR A 5 -20.67 -11.53 -9.71
C THR A 5 -19.59 -12.59 -9.53
N THR A 6 -19.84 -13.83 -9.97
CA THR A 6 -18.85 -14.92 -9.94
C THR A 6 -17.59 -14.55 -10.73
N PHE A 7 -17.75 -13.97 -11.93
CA PHE A 7 -16.63 -13.49 -12.72
C PHE A 7 -15.79 -12.43 -11.98
N LEU A 8 -16.43 -11.42 -11.38
CA LEU A 8 -15.71 -10.37 -10.64
C LEU A 8 -14.97 -10.90 -9.41
N VAL A 9 -15.55 -11.88 -8.71
CA VAL A 9 -14.88 -12.53 -7.59
C VAL A 9 -13.68 -13.34 -8.08
N GLY A 10 -13.83 -14.10 -9.16
CA GLY A 10 -12.72 -14.83 -9.80
C GLY A 10 -11.59 -13.89 -10.26
N ALA A 11 -11.93 -12.80 -10.95
CA ALA A 11 -10.97 -11.78 -11.36
C ALA A 11 -10.23 -11.15 -10.15
N LYS A 12 -10.95 -10.90 -9.06
CA LYS A 12 -10.34 -10.37 -7.83
C LYS A 12 -9.41 -11.40 -7.16
N TYR A 13 -9.75 -12.69 -7.16
CA TYR A 13 -8.86 -13.74 -6.67
C TYR A 13 -7.58 -13.81 -7.50
N LEU A 14 -7.69 -13.81 -8.83
CA LEU A 14 -6.53 -13.81 -9.73
C LEU A 14 -5.65 -12.59 -9.48
N PHE A 15 -6.25 -11.40 -9.35
CA PHE A 15 -5.51 -10.19 -9.03
C PHE A 15 -4.84 -10.25 -7.65
N TRP A 16 -5.51 -10.79 -6.64
CA TRP A 16 -4.94 -10.96 -5.30
C TRP A 16 -3.78 -11.96 -5.28
N VAL A 17 -3.88 -13.06 -6.02
CA VAL A 17 -2.79 -14.03 -6.20
C VAL A 17 -1.62 -13.37 -6.94
N PHE A 18 -1.88 -12.61 -8.00
CA PHE A 18 -0.85 -11.82 -8.68
C PHE A 18 -0.17 -10.84 -7.71
N PHE A 19 -0.95 -10.14 -6.87
CA PHE A 19 -0.40 -9.21 -5.90
C PHE A 19 0.53 -9.92 -4.91
N LEU A 20 0.10 -11.07 -4.39
CA LEU A 20 0.85 -11.86 -3.41
C LEU A 20 2.10 -12.50 -4.03
N ALA A 21 1.96 -13.15 -5.19
CA ALA A 21 3.00 -13.99 -5.78
C ALA A 21 3.94 -13.24 -6.74
N VAL A 22 3.52 -12.09 -7.28
CA VAL A 22 4.29 -11.31 -8.24
C VAL A 22 4.65 -9.93 -7.68
N TYR A 23 3.66 -9.10 -7.38
CA TYR A 23 3.92 -7.72 -6.95
C TYR A 23 4.72 -7.66 -5.64
N THR A 24 4.35 -8.45 -4.64
CA THR A 24 5.01 -8.43 -3.33
C THR A 24 6.49 -8.87 -3.41
N PRO A 25 6.86 -10.04 -3.97
CA PRO A 25 8.26 -10.43 -4.02
C PRO A 25 9.09 -9.64 -5.03
N PHE A 26 8.57 -9.37 -6.23
CA PHE A 26 9.39 -8.79 -7.31
C PHE A 26 9.41 -7.26 -7.34
N PHE A 27 8.43 -6.59 -6.73
CA PHE A 27 8.40 -5.13 -6.69
C PHE A 27 8.59 -4.61 -5.27
N VAL A 28 7.76 -5.04 -4.31
CA VAL A 28 7.84 -4.53 -2.93
C VAL A 28 9.15 -4.96 -2.26
N ALA A 29 9.42 -6.27 -2.21
CA ALA A 29 10.60 -6.79 -1.54
C ALA A 29 11.90 -6.42 -2.26
N ALA A 30 11.91 -6.50 -3.60
CA ALA A 30 13.07 -6.10 -4.39
C ALA A 30 13.38 -4.61 -4.24
N HIS A 31 12.40 -3.72 -4.40
CA HIS A 31 12.61 -2.27 -4.27
C HIS A 31 13.06 -1.88 -2.85
N ALA A 32 12.39 -2.42 -1.83
CA ALA A 32 12.78 -2.18 -0.44
C ALA A 32 14.21 -2.66 -0.13
N ARG A 33 14.62 -3.80 -0.71
CA ARG A 33 15.95 -4.37 -0.47
C ARG A 33 17.05 -3.69 -1.27
N TYR A 34 16.84 -3.42 -2.55
CA TYR A 34 17.90 -2.92 -3.43
C TYR A 34 18.06 -1.41 -3.36
N THR A 35 16.97 -0.66 -3.17
CA THR A 35 17.02 0.80 -3.12
C THR A 35 17.24 1.32 -1.70
N PHE A 36 16.69 0.63 -0.70
CA PHE A 36 16.73 1.09 0.70
C PHE A 36 17.48 0.13 1.65
N GLY A 37 18.05 -0.96 1.13
CA GLY A 37 18.87 -1.86 1.91
C GLY A 37 20.26 -1.27 2.13
N VAL A 38 20.62 -1.08 3.41
CA VAL A 38 21.97 -0.66 3.79
C VAL A 38 22.75 -1.88 4.27
N SER A 39 23.88 -2.19 3.63
CA SER A 39 24.75 -3.25 4.11
C SER A 39 25.60 -2.75 5.28
N ARG A 40 25.92 -3.65 6.24
CA ARG A 40 26.86 -3.32 7.32
C ARG A 40 28.27 -3.01 6.80
N ALA A 41 28.61 -3.50 5.62
CA ALA A 41 29.90 -3.25 4.99
C ALA A 41 29.99 -1.79 4.50
N ASP A 42 28.93 -1.27 3.87
CA ASP A 42 28.87 0.11 3.40
C ASP A 42 28.95 1.09 4.57
N ALA A 43 28.22 0.81 5.65
CA ALA A 43 28.29 1.61 6.88
C ALA A 43 29.70 1.66 7.46
N LYS A 44 30.39 0.51 7.53
CA LYS A 44 31.78 0.44 8.03
C LYS A 44 32.76 1.20 7.12
N TYR A 45 32.57 1.15 5.81
CA TYR A 45 33.43 1.86 4.86
C TYR A 45 33.26 3.38 4.95
N THR A 46 32.02 3.88 4.93
CA THR A 46 31.74 5.32 5.10
C THR A 46 32.24 5.84 6.44
N ARG A 47 32.12 5.03 7.52
CA ARG A 47 32.69 5.35 8.82
C ARG A 47 34.19 5.58 8.76
N ALA A 48 34.92 4.63 8.19
CA ALA A 48 36.38 4.73 8.08
C ALA A 48 36.80 5.99 7.30
N GLN A 49 36.04 6.39 6.27
CA GLN A 49 36.32 7.63 5.53
C GLN A 49 36.02 8.89 6.36
N CYS A 50 34.88 8.94 7.05
CA CYS A 50 34.52 10.09 7.88
C CYS A 50 35.49 10.29 9.07
N GLU A 51 35.97 9.21 9.70
CA GLU A 51 36.96 9.29 10.79
C GLU A 51 38.29 9.93 10.36
N THR A 52 38.64 9.92 9.07
CA THR A 52 39.85 10.60 8.56
C THR A 52 39.70 12.12 8.44
N ILE A 53 38.50 12.66 8.68
CA ILE A 53 38.16 14.07 8.44
C ILE A 53 37.76 14.72 9.76
N SER A 54 38.55 15.71 10.19
CA SER A 54 38.49 16.31 11.54
C SER A 54 37.13 16.88 11.96
N TRP A 55 36.35 17.42 11.03
CA TRP A 55 35.03 18.00 11.36
C TRP A 55 33.90 16.95 11.35
N CYS A 56 34.16 15.73 10.85
CA CYS A 56 33.18 14.66 10.72
C CYS A 56 33.17 13.73 11.96
N GLY A 57 34.33 13.57 12.61
CA GLY A 57 34.58 12.59 13.68
C GLY A 57 33.58 12.60 14.85
N ASP A 58 33.21 13.75 15.39
CA ASP A 58 32.35 13.81 16.59
C ASP A 58 30.86 13.57 16.29
N ASN A 59 30.42 13.76 15.04
CA ASN A 59 29.02 13.66 14.63
C ASN A 59 28.72 12.43 13.74
N HIS A 60 29.74 11.63 13.44
CA HIS A 60 29.64 10.52 12.49
C HIS A 60 28.50 9.55 12.84
N ASP A 61 28.49 9.04 14.08
CA ASP A 61 27.51 8.04 14.50
C ASP A 61 26.07 8.59 14.44
N ALA A 62 25.90 9.89 14.69
CA ALA A 62 24.61 10.56 14.54
C ALA A 62 24.16 10.61 13.07
N PHE A 63 25.07 10.91 12.14
CA PHE A 63 24.78 10.90 10.70
C PHE A 63 24.49 9.50 10.18
N GLU A 64 25.24 8.49 10.61
CA GLU A 64 25.02 7.10 10.22
C GLU A 64 23.64 6.60 10.69
N VAL A 65 23.32 6.83 11.97
CA VAL A 65 22.03 6.45 12.57
C VAL A 65 20.87 7.17 11.89
N ALA A 66 20.99 8.47 11.59
CA ALA A 66 19.94 9.22 10.91
C ALA A 66 19.65 8.66 9.51
N GLN A 67 20.70 8.39 8.72
CA GLN A 67 20.57 7.82 7.37
C GLN A 67 19.95 6.42 7.41
N MET A 68 20.45 5.54 8.28
CA MET A 68 19.91 4.18 8.42
C MET A 68 18.46 4.18 8.91
N THR A 69 18.11 5.07 9.83
CA THR A 69 16.75 5.17 10.37
C THR A 69 15.77 5.56 9.27
N LEU A 70 16.13 6.54 8.45
CA LEU A 70 15.26 6.95 7.34
C LEU A 70 15.14 5.87 6.27
N MET A 71 16.25 5.25 5.86
CA MET A 71 16.22 4.14 4.89
C MET A 71 15.31 3.00 5.36
N ARG A 72 15.42 2.62 6.64
CA ARG A 72 14.55 1.61 7.26
C ARG A 72 13.10 2.07 7.34
N ALA A 73 12.85 3.35 7.61
CA ALA A 73 11.49 3.89 7.64
C ALA A 73 10.83 3.81 6.25
N VAL A 74 11.57 4.14 5.17
CA VAL A 74 11.05 4.04 3.80
C VAL A 74 10.81 2.58 3.40
N ALA A 75 11.79 1.70 3.64
CA ALA A 75 11.62 0.26 3.42
C ALA A 75 10.45 -0.32 4.24
N GLY A 76 10.29 0.14 5.47
CA GLY A 76 9.18 -0.23 6.36
C GLY A 76 7.83 0.20 5.79
N GLU A 77 7.69 1.45 5.33
CA GLU A 77 6.45 1.94 4.70
C GLU A 77 6.09 1.13 3.45
N ILE A 78 7.08 0.78 2.61
CA ILE A 78 6.88 -0.09 1.44
C ILE A 78 6.27 -1.43 1.84
N TRP A 79 6.80 -2.08 2.88
CA TRP A 79 6.27 -3.35 3.37
C TRP A 79 4.92 -3.23 4.06
N VAL A 80 4.76 -2.26 4.95
CA VAL A 80 3.53 -2.04 5.72
C VAL A 80 2.37 -1.71 4.79
N SER A 81 2.58 -0.83 3.80
CA SER A 81 1.56 -0.49 2.81
C SER A 81 1.13 -1.71 1.97
N ALA A 82 2.07 -2.53 1.52
CA ALA A 82 1.77 -3.75 0.77
C ALA A 82 0.97 -4.77 1.59
N ILE A 83 1.36 -5.00 2.85
CA ILE A 83 0.65 -5.89 3.77
C ILE A 83 -0.76 -5.35 4.07
N ALA A 84 -0.90 -4.06 4.33
CA ALA A 84 -2.18 -3.43 4.60
C ALA A 84 -3.15 -3.61 3.43
N VAL A 85 -2.70 -3.34 2.20
CA VAL A 85 -3.51 -3.54 0.98
C VAL A 85 -3.89 -5.01 0.81
N LEU A 86 -2.95 -5.93 1.01
CA LEU A 86 -3.18 -7.37 0.89
C LEU A 86 -4.23 -7.88 1.88
N LEU A 87 -4.17 -7.43 3.14
CA LEU A 87 -5.13 -7.79 4.18
C LEU A 87 -6.53 -7.26 3.88
N ILE A 88 -6.65 -6.01 3.42
CA ILE A 88 -7.94 -5.42 3.06
C ILE A 88 -8.56 -6.15 1.87
N ASP A 89 -7.75 -6.50 0.86
CA ASP A 89 -8.22 -7.27 -0.29
C ASP A 89 -8.66 -8.68 0.12
N ALA A 90 -7.97 -9.32 1.05
CA ALA A 90 -8.38 -10.60 1.61
C ALA A 90 -9.73 -10.49 2.35
N ILE A 91 -9.94 -9.42 3.14
CA ILE A 91 -11.23 -9.15 3.81
C ILE A 91 -12.34 -8.98 2.77
N PHE A 92 -12.09 -8.24 1.68
CA PHE A 92 -13.05 -8.06 0.60
C PHE A 92 -13.43 -9.36 -0.09
N LEU A 93 -12.43 -10.20 -0.40
CA LEU A 93 -12.64 -11.52 -0.98
C LEU A 93 -13.46 -12.41 -0.06
N LEU A 94 -13.18 -12.40 1.25
CA LEU A 94 -13.97 -13.14 2.24
C LEU A 94 -15.44 -12.68 2.26
N LEU A 95 -15.69 -11.37 2.23
CA LEU A 95 -17.05 -10.83 2.16
C LEU A 95 -17.76 -11.25 0.86
N ALA A 96 -17.09 -11.15 -0.28
CA ALA A 96 -17.67 -11.51 -1.57
C ALA A 96 -17.96 -13.01 -1.69
N THR A 97 -17.06 -13.86 -1.20
CA THR A 97 -17.24 -15.32 -1.17
C THR A 97 -18.38 -15.72 -0.22
N ARG A 98 -18.52 -15.05 0.93
CA ARG A 98 -19.67 -15.27 1.84
C ARG A 98 -20.99 -14.93 1.15
N HIS A 99 -21.03 -13.84 0.38
CA HIS A 99 -22.22 -13.47 -0.39
C HIS A 99 -22.57 -14.51 -1.46
N LEU A 100 -21.59 -15.03 -2.20
CA LEU A 100 -21.81 -16.12 -3.17
C LEU A 100 -22.36 -17.39 -2.51
N ARG A 101 -22.01 -17.65 -1.25
CA ARG A 101 -22.55 -18.76 -0.44
C ARG A 101 -23.93 -18.46 0.17
N GLY A 102 -24.61 -17.40 -0.26
CA GLY A 102 -25.95 -17.05 0.19
C GLY A 102 -26.03 -16.35 1.54
N ARG A 103 -24.89 -15.96 2.16
CA ARG A 103 -24.92 -15.17 3.39
C ARG A 103 -25.19 -13.70 3.08
N GLN A 104 -26.08 -13.06 3.83
CA GLN A 104 -26.34 -11.63 3.68
C GLN A 104 -25.09 -10.81 4.04
N VAL A 105 -24.65 -9.99 3.10
CA VAL A 105 -23.60 -8.99 3.30
C VAL A 105 -24.23 -7.63 3.07
N THR A 106 -24.14 -6.75 4.06
CA THR A 106 -24.73 -5.42 3.91
C THR A 106 -23.93 -4.56 2.95
N ALA A 107 -24.63 -3.93 2.01
CA ALA A 107 -24.06 -2.98 1.05
C ALA A 107 -23.26 -1.84 1.71
N SER A 108 -23.65 -1.45 2.93
CA SER A 108 -22.96 -0.44 3.73
C SER A 108 -21.57 -0.90 4.17
N LYS A 109 -21.42 -2.17 4.60
CA LYS A 109 -20.13 -2.75 4.98
C LYS A 109 -19.18 -2.81 3.79
N ALA A 110 -19.65 -3.29 2.64
CA ALA A 110 -18.84 -3.36 1.42
C ALA A 110 -18.41 -1.97 0.92
N ARG A 111 -19.24 -0.93 1.07
CA ARG A 111 -18.83 0.45 0.73
C ARG A 111 -17.84 1.04 1.73
N SER A 112 -18.01 0.75 3.02
CA SER A 112 -17.10 1.22 4.07
C SER A 112 -15.68 0.70 3.85
N TRP A 113 -15.53 -0.61 3.65
CA TRP A 113 -14.22 -1.22 3.40
C TRP A 113 -13.54 -0.67 2.14
N TRP A 114 -14.30 -0.36 1.09
CA TRP A 114 -13.73 0.23 -0.14
C TRP A 114 -13.16 1.63 0.13
N ARG A 115 -13.85 2.44 0.95
CA ARG A 115 -13.36 3.76 1.37
C ARG A 115 -12.12 3.64 2.25
N VAL A 116 -12.10 2.68 3.17
CA VAL A 116 -10.93 2.40 4.01
C VAL A 116 -9.71 2.06 3.16
N GLN A 117 -9.87 1.21 2.14
CA GLN A 117 -8.80 0.91 1.20
C GLN A 117 -8.29 2.16 0.48
N LEU A 118 -9.21 2.99 -0.04
CA LEU A 118 -8.84 4.23 -0.73
C LEU A 118 -8.02 5.15 0.18
N VAL A 119 -8.45 5.32 1.42
CA VAL A 119 -7.74 6.14 2.41
C VAL A 119 -6.34 5.58 2.67
N ILE A 120 -6.21 4.27 2.83
CA ILE A 120 -4.92 3.62 3.09
C ILE A 120 -3.98 3.78 1.90
N VAL A 121 -4.46 3.58 0.67
CA VAL A 121 -3.63 3.76 -0.54
C VAL A 121 -3.13 5.21 -0.67
N VAL A 122 -4.02 6.18 -0.48
CA VAL A 122 -3.65 7.61 -0.57
C VAL A 122 -2.71 8.02 0.57
N ALA A 123 -2.98 7.56 1.79
CA ALA A 123 -2.14 7.85 2.94
C ALA A 123 -0.75 7.25 2.77
N SER A 124 -0.63 5.97 2.39
CA SER A 124 0.66 5.32 2.16
C SER A 124 1.45 5.98 1.05
N LEU A 125 0.82 6.35 -0.07
CA LEU A 125 1.51 7.10 -1.13
C LEU A 125 2.03 8.45 -0.59
N THR A 126 1.21 9.16 0.19
CA THR A 126 1.59 10.46 0.76
C THR A 126 2.75 10.33 1.75
N ILE A 127 2.71 9.33 2.64
CA ILE A 127 3.77 9.04 3.61
C ILE A 127 5.06 8.68 2.87
N TYR A 128 4.98 7.81 1.87
CA TYR A 128 6.13 7.42 1.04
C TYR A 128 6.78 8.64 0.38
N LEU A 129 6.01 9.47 -0.33
CA LEU A 129 6.53 10.68 -0.98
C LEU A 129 7.10 11.70 0.04
N ALA A 130 6.47 11.82 1.21
CA ALA A 130 6.97 12.68 2.29
C ALA A 130 8.32 12.18 2.82
N LEU A 131 8.48 10.87 3.03
CA LEU A 131 9.75 10.28 3.45
C LEU A 131 10.85 10.50 2.40
N LEU A 132 10.52 10.37 1.11
CA LEU A 132 11.46 10.70 0.02
C LEU A 132 11.89 12.17 0.05
N ALA A 133 10.95 13.09 0.23
CA ALA A 133 11.24 14.52 0.32
C ALA A 133 12.07 14.87 1.57
N ILE A 134 11.79 14.22 2.71
CA ILE A 134 12.56 14.36 3.95
C ILE A 134 14.00 13.88 3.72
N GLY A 135 14.18 12.73 3.06
CA GLY A 135 15.50 12.17 2.78
C GLY A 135 16.33 13.03 1.86
N ALA A 136 15.74 13.53 0.78
CA ALA A 136 16.40 14.48 -0.12
C ALA A 136 16.82 15.76 0.61
N ARG A 137 15.94 16.33 1.45
CA ARG A 137 16.28 17.51 2.25
C ARG A 137 17.39 17.23 3.27
N ALA A 138 17.36 16.06 3.91
CA ALA A 138 18.36 15.66 4.88
C ALA A 138 19.73 15.39 4.22
N LEU A 139 19.75 14.86 2.98
CA LEU A 139 20.98 14.63 2.23
C LEU A 139 21.81 15.91 2.06
N HIS A 140 21.16 17.04 1.76
CA HIS A 140 21.84 18.34 1.62
C HIS A 140 22.45 18.88 2.94
N ARG A 141 22.01 18.35 4.08
CA ARG A 141 22.54 18.73 5.41
C ARG A 141 23.66 17.80 5.88
N ILE A 142 23.81 16.63 5.24
CA ILE A 142 24.86 15.67 5.54
C ILE A 142 26.04 15.97 4.62
N PRO A 143 27.23 16.19 5.16
CA PRO A 143 28.44 16.38 4.36
C PRO A 143 28.80 15.16 3.51
N GLU A 144 29.40 15.36 2.33
CA GLU A 144 29.54 14.32 1.29
C GLU A 144 30.27 13.06 1.75
N ASN A 145 31.38 13.21 2.45
CA ASN A 145 32.19 12.14 3.06
C ASN A 145 31.51 11.41 4.22
N ALA A 146 30.37 11.90 4.72
CA ALA A 146 29.56 11.23 5.73
C ALA A 146 28.34 10.51 5.14
N ARG A 147 28.12 10.60 3.82
CA ARG A 147 26.95 10.01 3.14
C ARG A 147 27.22 8.53 2.86
N LEU A 148 26.26 7.69 3.24
CA LEU A 148 26.21 6.30 2.79
C LEU A 148 25.88 6.29 1.29
N VAL A 149 26.61 5.52 0.50
CA VAL A 149 26.36 5.41 -0.96
C VAL A 149 24.89 5.05 -1.26
N PRO A 150 24.27 4.05 -0.62
CA PRO A 150 22.86 3.74 -0.86
C PRO A 150 21.91 4.89 -0.50
N TYR A 151 22.24 5.68 0.52
CA TYR A 151 21.44 6.84 0.92
C TYR A 151 21.55 7.96 -0.13
N GLN A 152 22.75 8.20 -0.66
CA GLN A 152 22.97 9.19 -1.70
C GLN A 152 22.28 8.79 -3.02
N GLU A 153 22.39 7.54 -3.44
CA GLU A 153 21.70 7.02 -4.62
C GLU A 153 20.18 7.17 -4.50
N ALA A 154 19.61 6.80 -3.36
CA ALA A 154 18.17 6.86 -3.14
C ALA A 154 17.62 8.30 -3.06
N PHE A 155 18.38 9.27 -2.52
CA PHE A 155 17.85 10.59 -2.15
C PHE A 155 18.47 11.79 -2.89
N SER A 156 19.45 11.58 -3.77
CA SER A 156 20.03 12.67 -4.58
C SER A 156 19.00 13.30 -5.52
N SER A 157 18.15 12.49 -6.15
CA SER A 157 17.05 12.95 -6.99
C SER A 157 15.89 11.92 -7.03
N PRO A 158 15.20 11.70 -5.90
CA PRO A 158 14.20 10.62 -5.78
C PRO A 158 13.00 10.77 -6.71
N PHE A 159 12.78 11.97 -7.27
CA PHE A 159 11.67 12.27 -8.18
C PHE A 159 12.09 12.36 -9.65
N ALA A 160 13.38 12.18 -9.96
CA ALA A 160 13.86 12.02 -11.34
C ALA A 160 14.50 10.65 -11.58
N ASP A 161 14.74 9.87 -10.52
CA ASP A 161 15.25 8.51 -10.62
C ASP A 161 14.21 7.57 -11.26
N ALA A 162 14.66 6.84 -12.28
CA ALA A 162 13.79 5.99 -13.08
C ALA A 162 13.23 4.81 -12.26
N ALA A 163 14.02 4.24 -11.33
CA ALA A 163 13.57 3.13 -10.50
C ALA A 163 12.48 3.57 -9.50
N MET A 164 12.66 4.74 -8.87
CA MET A 164 11.64 5.36 -8.01
C MET A 164 10.34 5.67 -8.75
N ILE A 165 10.44 6.33 -9.91
CA ILE A 165 9.27 6.66 -10.73
C ILE A 165 8.53 5.39 -11.16
N TYR A 166 9.29 4.38 -11.59
CA TYR A 166 8.72 3.08 -11.98
C TYR A 166 7.99 2.41 -10.80
N TYR A 167 8.61 2.38 -9.61
CA TYR A 167 7.95 1.84 -8.42
C TYR A 167 6.65 2.58 -8.09
N ILE A 168 6.66 3.92 -8.09
CA ILE A 168 5.47 4.75 -7.82
C ILE A 168 4.38 4.47 -8.86
N ALA A 169 4.74 4.40 -10.15
CA ALA A 169 3.80 4.14 -11.23
C ALA A 169 3.14 2.77 -11.07
N VAL A 170 3.93 1.73 -10.77
CA VAL A 170 3.42 0.37 -10.54
C VAL A 170 2.56 0.32 -9.29
N PHE A 171 2.98 0.95 -8.19
CA PHE A 171 2.19 1.07 -6.96
C PHE A 171 0.81 1.68 -7.26
N VAL A 172 0.77 2.80 -7.98
CA VAL A 172 -0.48 3.48 -8.34
C VAL A 172 -1.34 2.59 -9.23
N ALA A 173 -0.76 2.01 -10.29
CA ALA A 173 -1.50 1.17 -11.24
C ALA A 173 -2.16 -0.04 -10.55
N VAL A 174 -1.38 -0.78 -9.76
CA VAL A 174 -1.86 -1.96 -9.02
C VAL A 174 -2.97 -1.57 -8.05
N ASN A 175 -2.79 -0.50 -7.27
CA ASN A 175 -3.81 -0.08 -6.31
C ASN A 175 -5.08 0.47 -6.98
N VAL A 176 -4.97 1.18 -8.12
CA VAL A 176 -6.14 1.62 -8.90
C VAL A 176 -6.93 0.42 -9.43
N ILE A 177 -6.26 -0.58 -10.00
CA ILE A 177 -6.92 -1.81 -10.45
C ILE A 177 -7.66 -2.48 -9.29
N SER A 178 -6.98 -2.61 -8.15
CA SER A 178 -7.57 -3.18 -6.94
C SER A 178 -8.83 -2.45 -6.47
N LEU A 179 -8.76 -1.11 -6.40
CA LEU A 179 -9.87 -0.23 -6.00
C LEU A 179 -11.03 -0.29 -6.98
N VAL A 180 -10.78 -0.37 -8.28
CA VAL A 180 -11.81 -0.49 -9.32
C VAL A 180 -12.55 -1.82 -9.18
N LEU A 181 -11.82 -2.92 -9.00
CA LEU A 181 -12.42 -4.25 -8.77
C LEU A 181 -13.28 -4.27 -7.50
N ASN A 182 -12.76 -3.73 -6.39
CA ASN A 182 -13.49 -3.69 -5.12
C ASN A 182 -14.72 -2.77 -5.20
N ARG A 183 -14.64 -1.65 -5.93
CA ARG A 183 -15.80 -0.79 -6.19
C ARG A 183 -16.87 -1.50 -7.02
N ALA A 184 -16.45 -2.23 -8.07
CA ALA A 184 -17.37 -2.99 -8.91
C ALA A 184 -18.07 -4.10 -8.12
N LEU A 185 -17.33 -4.84 -7.29
CA LEU A 185 -17.88 -5.83 -6.37
C LEU A 185 -18.85 -5.20 -5.37
N SER A 186 -18.47 -4.11 -4.71
CA SER A 186 -19.32 -3.40 -3.74
C SER A 186 -20.66 -2.97 -4.35
N ARG A 187 -20.67 -2.45 -5.58
CA ARG A 187 -21.90 -2.11 -6.32
C ARG A 187 -22.78 -3.33 -6.59
N ARG A 188 -22.19 -4.48 -6.93
CA ARG A 188 -22.94 -5.71 -7.19
C ARG A 188 -23.54 -6.30 -5.93
N LEU A 189 -22.78 -6.31 -4.83
CA LEU A 189 -23.26 -6.72 -3.51
C LEU A 189 -24.44 -5.85 -3.04
N ALA A 190 -24.44 -4.56 -3.40
CA ALA A 190 -25.53 -3.65 -3.09
C ALA A 190 -26.81 -3.90 -3.92
N ALA A 191 -26.66 -4.25 -5.20
CA ALA A 191 -27.78 -4.52 -6.10
C ALA A 191 -28.47 -5.87 -5.85
N GLY A 192 -27.81 -6.81 -5.16
CA GLY A 192 -28.33 -8.14 -4.83
C GLY A 192 -29.32 -8.19 -3.66
N ASN A 193 -29.59 -7.06 -3.00
CA ASN A 193 -30.73 -6.88 -2.10
C ASN A 193 -31.90 -6.30 -2.91
N PRO A 194 -32.78 -7.11 -3.53
CA PRO A 194 -34.12 -6.61 -3.74
C PRO A 194 -34.63 -6.29 -2.34
N ALA A 195 -34.92 -5.02 -2.07
CA ALA A 195 -35.77 -4.68 -0.95
C ALA A 195 -36.93 -5.68 -0.99
N VAL A 196 -37.11 -6.46 0.07
CA VAL A 196 -38.37 -7.17 0.32
C VAL A 196 -39.44 -6.14 -0.02
N PRO A 197 -40.26 -6.35 -1.08
CA PRO A 197 -41.32 -5.40 -1.35
C PRO A 197 -42.05 -5.29 -0.04
N ALA A 198 -42.07 -4.07 0.52
CA ALA A 198 -42.79 -3.80 1.74
C ALA A 198 -44.13 -4.51 1.57
N GLN A 199 -44.35 -5.58 2.36
CA GLN A 199 -45.67 -6.14 2.53
C GLN A 199 -46.46 -4.97 3.08
N ARG A 200 -47.00 -4.18 2.16
CA ARG A 200 -48.07 -3.24 2.36
C ARG A 200 -49.12 -4.16 2.93
N SER A 201 -49.17 -4.18 4.26
CA SER A 201 -50.22 -4.84 5.00
C SER A 201 -51.49 -4.33 4.36
N ALA A 202 -52.08 -5.16 3.51
CA ALA A 202 -53.48 -5.04 3.17
C ALA A 202 -54.15 -5.19 4.51
N ARG A 203 -54.39 -4.05 5.16
CA ARG A 203 -55.26 -3.92 6.31
C ARG A 203 -56.61 -4.38 5.76
N VAL A 204 -56.89 -5.67 5.92
CA VAL A 204 -58.21 -6.23 5.69
C VAL A 204 -59.11 -5.44 6.63
N LEU A 205 -59.86 -4.51 6.06
CA LEU A 205 -60.99 -3.89 6.71
C LEU A 205 -61.98 -5.04 6.96
N VAL A 206 -61.94 -5.58 8.17
CA VAL A 206 -63.04 -6.37 8.72
C VAL A 206 -64.21 -5.38 8.85
N PRO A 207 -65.35 -5.60 8.17
CA PRO A 207 -66.56 -4.89 8.51
C PRO A 207 -66.99 -5.36 9.90
N GLU A 208 -67.09 -4.44 10.86
CA GLU A 208 -67.97 -4.67 12.01
C GLU A 208 -69.41 -4.49 11.52
N ASP A 209 -70.28 -5.37 12.01
CA ASP A 209 -71.68 -5.58 11.61
C ASP A 209 -72.56 -4.31 11.58
#